data_AF-A0A969WLU9-F1
#
_entry.id   AF-A0A969WLU9-F1
#
_cell.length_a   1.000
_cell.length_b   1.000
_cell.length_c   1.000
_cell.angle_alpha   90.00
_cell.angle_beta   90.00
_cell.angle_gamma   90.00
#
_symmetry.space_group_name_H-M   'P 1'
#
loop_
_entity.id
_entity.type
_entity.pdbx_description
1 polymer ?
#
loop_
_entity_poly.entity_id
_entity_poly.type
_entity_poly.pdbx_seq_one_letter_code
_entity_poly.pdbx_strand_id
1 'polypeptide(L)'
;MSEKVKTPTRMLRYSKSWYLYSRYVFFVQKLFYKKITAEGLENIPMKTPLIYAPNHQNALLDPLLIIATCKRQIVFLTRADVFLNKFVTKFFNWLKILPVYQIREGRENLPKNYTSFDQIIDVLEHN
;
A
#
# COMPACT_ATOMS: atom_id res chain seq x y z
N MET A 1 -7.56 -1.25 26.50
CA MET A 1 -7.78 -0.37 25.34
C MET A 1 -6.41 0.14 24.91
N SER A 2 -5.87 -0.39 23.81
CA SER A 2 -4.60 0.12 23.25
C SER A 2 -4.81 1.56 22.83
N GLU A 3 -3.88 2.44 23.19
CA GLU A 3 -3.88 3.83 22.75
C GLU A 3 -3.87 3.86 21.21
N LYS A 4 -4.88 4.48 20.58
CA LYS A 4 -4.98 4.55 19.11
C LYS A 4 -3.74 5.28 18.57
N VAL A 5 -2.87 4.56 17.88
CA VAL A 5 -1.70 5.15 17.25
C VAL A 5 -2.16 6.07 16.13
N LYS A 6 -1.78 7.35 16.19
CA LYS A 6 -2.20 8.36 15.23
C LYS A 6 -1.67 8.02 13.83
N THR A 7 -2.55 7.80 12.87
CA THR A 7 -2.16 7.53 11.47
C THR A 7 -1.43 8.73 10.88
N PRO A 8 -0.30 8.53 10.20
CA PRO A 8 0.37 9.61 9.49
C PRO A 8 -0.58 10.25 8.48
N THR A 9 -0.74 11.58 8.53
CA THR A 9 -1.63 12.32 7.61
C THR A 9 -1.34 12.05 6.13
N ARG A 10 -0.09 11.66 5.83
CA ARG A 10 0.35 11.27 4.50
C ARG A 10 -0.32 10.00 3.98
N MET A 11 -0.80 9.09 4.84
CA MET A 11 -1.55 7.90 4.43
C MET A 11 -2.97 8.26 4.03
N LEU A 12 -3.61 9.14 4.80
CA LEU A 12 -5.02 9.55 4.64
C LEU A 12 -5.26 10.48 3.44
N ARG A 13 -4.29 11.34 3.10
CA ARG A 13 -4.51 12.40 2.10
C ARG A 13 -3.78 12.16 0.79
N TYR A 14 -4.31 12.77 -0.26
CA TYR A 14 -3.63 12.89 -1.55
C TYR A 14 -2.27 13.58 -1.39
N SER A 15 -1.23 13.04 -2.02
CA SER A 15 0.10 13.62 -2.04
C SER A 15 0.56 13.87 -3.48
N LYS A 16 0.92 15.13 -3.80
CA LYS A 16 1.48 15.48 -5.12
C LYS A 16 2.74 14.67 -5.46
N SER A 17 3.59 14.43 -4.46
CA SER A 17 4.82 13.63 -4.66
C SER A 17 4.50 12.18 -4.98
N TRP A 18 3.48 11.60 -4.33
CA TRP A 18 3.03 10.25 -4.61
C TRP A 18 2.40 10.15 -6.01
N TYR A 19 1.64 11.16 -6.41
CA TYR A 19 1.09 11.24 -7.77
C TYR A 19 2.19 11.29 -8.84
N LEU A 20 3.23 12.11 -8.64
CA LEU A 20 4.37 12.13 -9.56
C LEU A 20 5.07 10.76 -9.62
N TYR A 21 5.20 10.10 -8.47
CA TYR A 21 5.73 8.74 -8.40
C TYR A 21 4.86 7.74 -9.16
N SER A 22 3.54 7.77 -9.04
CA SER A 22 2.66 6.85 -9.78
C SER A 22 2.73 7.08 -11.30
N ARG A 23 2.89 8.33 -11.74
CA ARG A 23 3.16 8.65 -13.15
C ARG A 23 4.50 8.10 -13.64
N TYR A 24 5.54 8.21 -12.81
CA TYR A 24 6.84 7.61 -13.10
C TYR A 24 6.75 6.07 -13.19
N VAL A 25 6.10 5.42 -12.23
CA VAL A 25 5.88 3.97 -12.24
C VAL A 25 5.13 3.55 -13.51
N PHE A 26 4.04 4.23 -13.86
CA PHE A 26 3.31 3.97 -15.09
C PHE A 26 4.20 4.04 -16.34
N PHE A 27 5.07 5.05 -16.42
CA PHE A 27 6.02 5.19 -17.52
C PHE A 27 7.04 4.04 -17.56
N VAL A 28 7.64 3.68 -16.43
CA VAL A 28 8.57 2.56 -16.33
C VAL A 28 7.91 1.24 -16.73
N GLN A 29 6.67 0.99 -16.28
CA GLN A 29 5.93 -0.22 -16.65
C GLN A 29 5.66 -0.29 -18.16
N LYS A 30 5.38 0.86 -18.81
CA LYS A 30 5.24 0.92 -20.27
C LYS A 30 6.53 0.61 -21.04
N LEU A 31 7.69 0.86 -20.45
CA LEU A 31 8.98 0.48 -21.04
C LEU A 31 9.31 -0.99 -20.80
N PHE A 32 8.95 -1.52 -19.63
CA PHE A 32 9.22 -2.90 -19.26
C PHE A 32 8.31 -3.90 -19.99
N TYR A 33 7.01 -3.62 -20.07
CA TYR A 33 6.03 -4.50 -20.71
C TYR A 33 5.73 -4.05 -22.13
N LYS A 34 5.81 -4.98 -23.09
CA LYS A 34 5.40 -4.74 -24.48
C LYS A 34 3.91 -4.35 -24.60
N LYS A 35 3.05 -4.94 -23.76
CA LYS A 35 1.62 -4.64 -23.70
C LYS A 35 1.11 -4.79 -22.27
N ILE A 36 0.38 -3.79 -21.79
CA ILE A 36 -0.37 -3.83 -20.53
C ILE A 36 -1.86 -3.73 -20.90
N THR A 37 -2.65 -4.70 -20.47
CA THR A 37 -4.11 -4.71 -20.68
C THR A 37 -4.77 -4.73 -19.31
N ALA A 38 -5.75 -3.85 -19.10
CA ALA A 38 -6.56 -3.80 -17.89
C ALA A 38 -8.03 -3.76 -18.30
N GLU A 39 -8.79 -4.72 -17.80
CA GLU A 39 -10.20 -4.94 -18.12
C GLU A 39 -11.04 -4.81 -16.84
N GLY A 40 -12.31 -4.43 -16.97
CA GLY A 40 -13.21 -4.30 -15.82
C GLY A 40 -12.87 -3.13 -14.88
N LEU A 41 -12.14 -2.12 -15.34
CA LEU A 41 -11.79 -0.94 -14.54
C LEU A 41 -13.03 -0.13 -14.10
N GLU A 42 -14.10 -0.22 -14.89
CA GLU A 42 -15.42 0.33 -14.61
C GLU A 42 -16.10 -0.28 -13.37
N ASN A 43 -15.70 -1.49 -12.97
CA ASN A 43 -16.22 -2.16 -11.78
C ASN A 43 -15.57 -1.67 -10.48
N ILE A 44 -14.53 -0.83 -10.57
CA ILE A 44 -13.82 -0.32 -9.40
C ILE A 44 -14.60 0.87 -8.83
N PRO A 45 -15.20 0.76 -7.63
CA PRO A 45 -15.91 1.88 -7.04
C PRO A 45 -14.93 3.00 -6.70
N MET A 46 -15.31 4.25 -7.01
CA MET A 46 -14.40 5.41 -6.88
C MET A 46 -14.61 6.25 -5.62
N LYS A 47 -15.78 6.13 -4.96
CA LYS A 47 -16.19 6.98 -3.83
C LYS A 47 -16.51 6.17 -2.57
N THR A 48 -15.99 4.96 -2.49
CA THR A 48 -16.16 4.09 -1.33
C THR A 48 -14.83 3.49 -0.91
N PRO A 49 -14.68 3.11 0.36
CA PRO A 49 -13.54 2.33 0.81
C PRO A 49 -13.43 1.03 0.01
N LEU A 50 -12.20 0.62 -0.34
CA LEU A 50 -11.95 -0.54 -1.19
C LEU A 50 -10.68 -1.26 -0.73
N ILE A 51 -10.78 -2.59 -0.65
CA ILE A 51 -9.64 -3.48 -0.40
C ILE A 51 -9.35 -4.23 -1.70
N TYR A 52 -8.11 -4.13 -2.18
CA TYR A 52 -7.63 -4.92 -3.30
C TYR A 52 -7.03 -6.23 -2.78
N ALA A 53 -7.48 -7.36 -3.33
CA ALA A 53 -6.96 -8.69 -3.02
C ALA A 53 -6.52 -9.41 -4.31
N PRO A 54 -5.49 -8.89 -5.01
CA PRO A 54 -4.97 -9.51 -6.22
C PRO A 54 -4.33 -10.87 -5.91
N ASN A 55 -4.27 -11.76 -6.91
CA ASN A 55 -3.35 -12.88 -6.86
C ASN A 55 -1.90 -12.36 -6.82
N HIS A 56 -1.03 -13.00 -6.03
CA HIS A 56 0.35 -12.53 -5.85
C HIS A 56 1.33 -13.49 -6.51
N GLN A 57 1.73 -13.18 -7.75
CA GLN A 57 2.69 -13.98 -8.52
C GLN A 57 4.10 -13.38 -8.44
N ASN A 58 4.22 -12.06 -8.34
CA ASN A 58 5.49 -11.35 -8.24
C ASN A 58 5.48 -10.31 -7.12
N ALA A 59 6.38 -10.49 -6.15
CA ALA A 59 6.50 -9.64 -4.96
C ALA A 59 6.59 -8.12 -5.26
N LEU A 60 7.21 -7.75 -6.38
CA LEU A 60 7.48 -6.35 -6.73
C LEU A 60 6.61 -5.82 -7.88
N LEU A 61 6.42 -6.61 -8.94
CA LEU A 61 5.76 -6.12 -10.15
C LEU A 61 4.25 -5.97 -9.96
N ASP A 62 3.64 -6.81 -9.14
CA ASP A 62 2.18 -6.80 -8.87
C ASP A 62 1.72 -5.44 -8.30
N PRO A 63 2.29 -4.90 -7.19
CA PRO A 63 1.89 -3.59 -6.69
C PRO A 63 2.19 -2.46 -7.67
N LEU A 64 3.26 -2.55 -8.46
CA LEU A 64 3.58 -1.54 -9.47
C LEU A 64 2.58 -1.52 -10.63
N LEU A 65 2.11 -2.68 -11.08
CA LEU A 65 1.05 -2.77 -12.09
C LEU A 65 -0.27 -2.22 -11.56
N ILE A 66 -0.60 -2.47 -10.30
CA ILE A 66 -1.77 -1.90 -9.64
C ILE A 66 -1.67 -0.36 -9.59
N ILE A 67 -0.53 0.19 -9.19
CA ILE A 67 -0.28 1.65 -9.22
C ILE A 67 -0.41 2.22 -10.64
N ALA A 68 0.07 1.49 -11.64
CA ALA A 68 0.05 1.94 -13.03
C ALA A 68 -1.35 1.92 -13.65
N THR A 69 -2.23 1.00 -13.22
CA THR A 69 -3.54 0.77 -13.84
C THR A 69 -4.70 1.36 -13.05
N CYS A 70 -4.59 1.48 -11.72
CA CYS A 70 -5.63 2.03 -10.88
C CYS A 70 -5.49 3.55 -10.71
N LYS A 71 -6.63 4.26 -10.76
CA LYS A 71 -6.69 5.72 -10.56
C LYS A 71 -6.80 6.15 -9.10
N ARG A 72 -6.53 5.23 -8.15
CA ARG A 72 -6.67 5.44 -6.71
C ARG A 72 -5.29 5.45 -6.06
N GLN A 73 -5.20 6.16 -4.93
CA GLN A 73 -4.03 6.14 -4.09
C GLN A 73 -4.12 4.96 -3.13
N ILE A 74 -3.24 3.97 -3.32
CA ILE A 74 -3.35 2.67 -2.64
C ILE A 74 -2.36 2.60 -1.49
N VAL A 75 -2.80 2.02 -0.38
CA VAL A 75 -1.96 1.64 0.76
C VAL A 75 -1.69 0.14 0.67
N PHE A 76 -0.43 -0.25 0.73
CA PHE A 76 0.00 -1.64 0.61
C PHE A 76 0.42 -2.20 1.96
N LEU A 77 0.38 -3.53 2.06
CA LEU A 77 0.88 -4.28 3.19
C LEU A 77 2.07 -5.12 2.73
N THR A 78 3.17 -5.07 3.49
CA THR A 78 4.33 -5.94 3.26
C THR A 78 4.84 -6.52 4.57
N ARG A 79 5.71 -7.53 4.49
CA ARG A 79 6.30 -8.18 5.66
C ARG A 79 6.99 -7.16 6.56
N ALA A 80 6.92 -7.36 7.88
CA ALA A 80 7.55 -6.44 8.81
C ALA A 80 9.08 -6.53 8.81
N ASP A 81 9.65 -7.68 8.44
CA ASP A 81 11.10 -7.89 8.46
C ASP A 81 11.88 -7.08 7.42
N VAL A 82 11.21 -6.56 6.37
CA VAL A 82 11.86 -5.63 5.42
C VAL A 82 12.02 -4.22 6.00
N PHE A 83 11.43 -3.91 7.16
CA PHE A 83 11.56 -2.62 7.85
C PHE A 83 12.81 -2.61 8.74
N LEU A 84 13.98 -2.75 8.11
CA LEU A 84 15.27 -2.95 8.80
C LEU A 84 15.74 -1.73 9.61
N ASN A 85 15.38 -0.51 9.19
CA ASN A 85 15.80 0.72 9.86
C ASN A 85 14.81 1.87 9.66
N LYS A 86 15.04 2.99 10.38
CA LYS A 86 14.17 4.17 10.35
C LYS A 86 14.11 4.85 8.97
N PHE A 87 15.18 4.78 8.19
CA PHE A 87 15.21 5.37 6.84
C PHE A 87 14.32 4.58 5.88
N VAL A 88 14.47 3.25 5.85
CA VAL A 88 13.61 2.35 5.06
C VAL A 88 12.16 2.49 5.49
N THR A 89 11.90 2.55 6.79
CA THR A 89 10.55 2.76 7.34
C THR A 89 9.96 4.09 6.87
N LYS A 90 10.73 5.18 6.88
CA LYS A 90 10.27 6.49 6.40
C LYS A 90 10.00 6.49 4.90
N PHE A 91 10.84 5.79 4.12
CA PHE A 91 10.67 5.63 2.68
C PHE A 91 9.42 4.81 2.35
N PHE A 92 9.21 3.65 2.99
CA PHE A 92 8.02 2.83 2.83
C PHE A 92 6.74 3.55 3.26
N ASN A 93 6.77 4.31 4.36
CA ASN A 93 5.64 5.16 4.74
C ASN A 93 5.33 6.23 3.69
N TRP A 94 6.34 6.80 3.02
CA TRP A 94 6.13 7.73 1.91
C TRP A 94 5.51 7.03 0.69
N LEU A 95 5.92 5.79 0.41
CA LEU A 95 5.32 4.92 -0.60
C LEU A 95 3.93 4.37 -0.21
N LYS A 96 3.46 4.64 1.02
CA LYS A 96 2.19 4.14 1.60
C LYS A 96 2.18 2.64 1.81
N ILE A 97 3.29 2.12 2.35
CA ILE A 97 3.44 0.71 2.68
C ILE A 97 3.48 0.57 4.20
N LEU A 98 2.64 -0.32 4.72
CA LEU A 98 2.53 -0.66 6.13
C LEU A 98 3.11 -2.07 6.41
N PRO A 99 3.75 -2.27 7.58
CA PRO A 99 4.26 -3.57 7.98
C PRO A 99 3.14 -4.51 8.45
N VAL A 100 3.26 -5.79 8.14
CA VAL A 100 2.45 -6.87 8.70
C VAL A 100 3.38 -7.97 9.21
N TYR A 101 3.18 -8.33 10.47
CA TYR A 101 3.90 -9.37 11.19
C TYR A 101 3.21 -10.72 11.01
N GLN A 102 3.97 -11.74 10.67
CA GLN A 102 3.49 -13.11 10.49
C GLN A 102 3.81 -13.97 11.70
N ILE A 103 3.04 -15.05 11.91
CA ILE A 103 3.26 -15.98 13.04
C ILE A 103 4.69 -16.54 13.05
N ARG A 104 5.27 -16.79 11.88
CA ARG A 104 6.65 -17.29 11.71
C ARG A 104 7.73 -16.31 12.15
N GLU A 105 7.40 -15.02 12.29
CA GLU A 105 8.30 -13.97 12.75
C GLU A 105 8.25 -13.83 14.29
N GLY A 106 7.58 -14.76 14.99
CA GLY A 106 7.41 -14.75 16.43
C GLY A 106 5.99 -14.31 16.83
N ARG A 107 5.32 -15.14 17.64
CA ARG A 107 3.94 -14.85 18.11
C ARG A 107 3.87 -13.58 18.95
N GLU A 108 4.96 -13.26 19.65
CA GLU A 108 5.15 -12.04 20.43
C GLU A 108 5.13 -10.76 19.58
N ASN A 109 5.37 -10.87 18.27
CA ASN A 109 5.31 -9.74 17.35
C ASN A 109 3.91 -9.51 16.76
N LEU A 110 2.99 -10.47 16.87
CA LEU A 110 1.62 -10.33 16.35
C LEU A 110 0.84 -9.14 16.94
N PRO A 111 0.99 -8.77 18.24
CA PRO A 111 0.34 -7.58 18.77
C PRO A 111 0.75 -6.28 18.06
N LYS A 112 1.92 -6.23 17.40
CA LYS A 112 2.34 -5.06 16.63
C LYS A 112 1.47 -4.82 15.40
N ASN A 113 0.75 -5.84 14.92
CA ASN A 113 -0.20 -5.68 13.82
C ASN A 113 -1.39 -4.79 14.18
N TYR A 114 -1.77 -4.69 15.46
CA TYR A 114 -2.89 -3.83 15.87
C TYR A 114 -2.67 -2.39 15.43
N THR A 115 -1.44 -1.88 15.53
CA THR A 115 -1.07 -0.55 15.03
C THR A 115 -1.31 -0.40 13.53
N SER A 116 -0.86 -1.37 12.72
CA SER A 116 -1.06 -1.32 11.27
C SER A 116 -2.54 -1.43 10.91
N PHE A 117 -3.30 -2.27 11.62
CA PHE A 117 -4.73 -2.44 11.39
C PHE A 117 -5.52 -1.19 11.78
N ASP A 118 -5.20 -0.53 12.89
CA ASP A 118 -5.80 0.75 13.28
C ASP A 118 -5.58 1.81 12.18
N GLN A 119 -4.38 1.87 11.59
CA GLN A 119 -4.07 2.78 10.49
C GLN A 119 -4.86 2.46 9.21
N ILE A 120 -5.05 1.18 8.91
CA ILE A 120 -5.86 0.76 7.75
C ILE A 120 -7.32 1.13 7.96
N ILE A 121 -7.87 0.87 9.16
CA ILE A 121 -9.24 1.25 9.51
C ILE A 121 -9.42 2.76 9.33
N ASP A 122 -8.48 3.56 9.85
CA ASP A 122 -8.53 5.01 9.73
C ASP A 122 -8.44 5.48 8.26
N VAL A 123 -7.63 4.81 7.42
CA VAL A 123 -7.58 5.06 5.96
C VAL A 123 -8.92 4.75 5.30
N LEU A 124 -9.58 3.65 5.69
CA LEU A 124 -10.87 3.27 5.14
C LEU A 124 -11.99 4.22 5.60
N GLU A 125 -11.97 4.70 6.84
CA GLU A 125 -12.95 5.65 7.37
C GLU A 125 -12.87 7.04 6.71
N HIS A 126 -11.71 7.41 6.17
CA HIS A 126 -11.45 8.73 5.57
C HIS A 126 -11.34 8.74 4.02
N ASN A 127 -11.78 7.68 3.34
CA ASN A 127 -11.74 7.54 1.87
C ASN A 127 -13.10 7.69 1.17
#